data_AF-A0AAD3ME76-F1
#
_entry.id   AF-A0AAD3ME76-F1
#
_cell.length_a   1.000
_cell.length_b   1.000
_cell.length_c   1.000
_cell.angle_alpha   90.00
_cell.angle_beta   90.00
_cell.angle_gamma   90.00
#
_symmetry.space_group_name_H-M   'P 1'
#
loop_
_entity.id
_entity.type
_entity.pdbx_description
1 polymer ?
#
loop_
_entity_poly.entity_id
_entity_poly.type
_entity_poly.pdbx_seq_one_letter_code
_entity_poly.pdbx_strand_id
1 'polypeptide(L)'
;MAESEEVDVLVQRVVKDITNAFKRNPNIDEIGVIPCPEARYNRSPIVLVENKLGVESWCVKFLLPYVHNKLLLYRQRKHWLDREALVDITCTLLLLNPDFTTAWNVRKELLQSGVLNPEKDLYLGKLALTKFPKSPETWIHRRWVLQQILHQFSAVGRSRKQQQQQGEAEQADGERSQQLSDHLARTLHQEMKVCSDAACRYPSNYNAWSHRIWVLQHMAKGNFKVFHDELSSMRLWVSMHVSDHSGFHYRQFLLKELITELSQTPASTTTCSPQHQSSTVPSINPHHHSDTQANGELSGAEAAGEEERQLSLTTVLRLFHQEMELCSDLIQSFPGHETLWSHRSGMSFTYGTSGGGNTSTAAVTMEAVSLSLNMTQA
;
A
#
# COMPACT_ATOMS: atom_id res chain seq x y z
N MET A 1 -23.23 38.88 -22.45
CA MET A 1 -23.89 38.48 -21.19
C MET A 1 -24.76 37.24 -21.41
N ALA A 2 -25.72 37.25 -22.35
CA ALA A 2 -26.57 36.08 -22.65
C ALA A 2 -25.78 34.78 -22.97
N GLU A 3 -24.77 34.82 -23.84
CA GLU A 3 -23.95 33.63 -24.15
C GLU A 3 -23.18 33.07 -22.93
N SER A 4 -22.78 33.94 -22.00
CA SER A 4 -22.08 33.51 -20.78
C SER A 4 -23.03 32.83 -19.80
N GLU A 5 -24.26 33.32 -19.69
CA GLU A 5 -25.30 32.71 -18.85
C GLU A 5 -25.73 31.35 -19.40
N GLU A 6 -25.85 31.20 -20.72
CA GLU A 6 -26.16 29.92 -21.35
C GLU A 6 -25.08 28.86 -21.09
N VAL A 7 -23.80 29.25 -21.18
CA VAL A 7 -22.67 28.35 -20.86
C VAL A 7 -22.68 27.96 -19.38
N ASP A 8 -22.98 28.90 -18.48
CA ASP A 8 -23.05 28.62 -17.04
C ASP A 8 -24.16 27.62 -16.70
N VAL A 9 -25.36 27.79 -17.29
CA VAL A 9 -26.48 26.85 -17.12
C VAL A 9 -26.14 25.48 -17.68
N LEU A 10 -25.51 25.43 -18.85
CA LEU A 10 -25.05 24.19 -19.47
C LEU A 10 -24.05 23.45 -18.56
N VAL A 11 -23.02 24.14 -18.07
CA VAL A 11 -21.99 23.52 -17.23
C VAL A 11 -22.59 23.04 -15.90
N GLN A 12 -23.48 23.82 -15.28
CA GLN A 12 -24.18 23.38 -14.07
C GLN A 12 -24.99 22.10 -14.30
N ARG A 13 -25.63 21.98 -15.47
CA ARG A 13 -26.33 20.75 -15.86
C ARG A 13 -25.34 19.58 -16.01
N VAL A 14 -24.19 19.79 -16.65
CA VAL A 14 -23.18 18.74 -16.84
C VAL A 14 -22.62 18.24 -15.50
N VAL A 15 -22.34 19.14 -14.55
CA VAL A 15 -21.93 18.75 -13.18
C VAL A 15 -22.99 17.85 -12.53
N LYS A 16 -24.27 18.23 -12.61
CA LYS A 16 -25.38 17.41 -12.09
C LYS A 16 -25.49 16.07 -12.81
N ASP A 17 -25.28 16.02 -14.12
CA ASP A 17 -25.34 14.79 -14.91
C ASP A 17 -24.24 13.79 -14.48
N ILE A 18 -23.03 14.28 -14.14
CA ILE A 18 -21.96 13.46 -13.55
C ILE A 18 -22.39 12.89 -12.20
N THR A 19 -22.88 13.74 -11.29
CA THR A 19 -23.36 13.30 -9.97
C THR A 19 -24.49 12.28 -10.09
N ASN A 20 -25.41 12.50 -11.03
CA ASN A 20 -26.51 11.58 -11.31
C ASN A 20 -26.02 10.25 -11.90
N ALA A 21 -24.95 10.26 -12.70
CA ALA A 21 -24.36 9.03 -13.23
C ALA A 21 -23.84 8.13 -12.10
N PHE A 22 -23.14 8.69 -11.10
CA PHE A 22 -22.68 7.95 -9.92
C PHE A 22 -23.82 7.43 -9.05
N LYS A 23 -24.91 8.21 -8.91
CA LYS A 23 -26.11 7.75 -8.19
C LYS A 23 -26.80 6.59 -8.92
N ARG A 24 -26.85 6.64 -10.26
CA ARG A 24 -27.49 5.61 -11.09
C ARG A 24 -26.66 4.33 -11.17
N ASN A 25 -25.34 4.44 -11.25
CA ASN A 25 -24.44 3.30 -11.27
C ASN A 25 -23.28 3.51 -10.27
N PRO A 26 -23.35 2.89 -9.07
CA PRO A 26 -22.26 2.97 -8.09
C PRO A 26 -21.04 2.11 -8.47
N ASN A 27 -21.15 1.26 -9.51
CA ASN A 27 -20.12 0.33 -9.95
C ASN A 27 -19.32 0.84 -11.16
N ILE A 28 -19.33 2.15 -11.42
CA ILE A 28 -18.47 2.74 -12.46
C ILE A 28 -17.02 2.33 -12.15
N ASP A 29 -16.33 1.77 -13.13
CA ASP A 29 -15.00 1.21 -12.94
C ASP A 29 -13.91 1.99 -13.69
N GLU A 30 -14.31 2.85 -14.64
CA GLU A 30 -13.40 3.60 -15.48
C GLU A 30 -14.07 4.85 -16.07
N ILE A 31 -13.26 5.90 -16.23
CA ILE A 31 -13.64 7.15 -16.89
C ILE A 31 -12.86 7.35 -18.18
N GLY A 32 -13.47 8.01 -19.16
CA GLY A 32 -12.85 8.32 -20.45
C GLY A 32 -13.34 9.64 -21.05
N VAL A 33 -12.59 10.15 -22.03
CA VAL A 33 -13.05 11.26 -22.87
C VAL A 33 -13.41 10.71 -24.23
N ILE A 34 -14.62 11.03 -24.69
CA ILE A 34 -15.13 10.60 -25.99
C ILE A 34 -14.80 11.70 -27.01
N PRO A 35 -14.04 11.40 -28.08
CA PRO A 35 -13.79 12.36 -29.15
C PRO A 35 -15.09 12.79 -29.81
N CYS A 36 -15.45 14.05 -29.59
CA CYS A 36 -16.66 14.67 -30.11
C CYS A 36 -16.41 16.19 -30.18
N PRO A 37 -16.16 16.76 -31.38
CA PRO A 37 -15.76 18.16 -31.51
C PRO A 37 -16.92 19.15 -31.30
N GLU A 38 -18.15 18.73 -31.58
CA GLU A 38 -19.36 19.55 -31.54
C GLU A 38 -20.48 18.88 -30.73
N ALA A 39 -21.33 19.69 -30.12
CA ALA A 39 -22.46 19.20 -29.34
C ALA A 39 -23.51 18.56 -30.25
N ARG A 40 -24.00 17.39 -29.86
CA ARG A 40 -25.18 16.77 -30.49
C ARG A 40 -26.44 17.36 -29.85
N TYR A 41 -27.36 17.86 -30.67
CA TYR A 41 -28.58 18.53 -30.19
C TYR A 41 -29.34 17.69 -29.15
N ASN A 42 -29.65 18.34 -28.02
CA ASN A 42 -30.46 17.83 -26.92
C ASN A 42 -29.97 16.53 -26.25
N ARG A 43 -28.65 16.27 -26.25
CA ARG A 43 -28.04 15.17 -25.49
C ARG A 43 -27.03 15.70 -24.47
N SER A 44 -26.98 15.04 -23.31
CA SER A 44 -25.95 15.30 -22.31
C SER A 44 -24.60 14.81 -22.84
N PRO A 45 -23.50 15.55 -22.61
CA PRO A 45 -22.14 15.07 -22.93
C PRO A 45 -21.66 13.95 -22.00
N ILE A 46 -22.45 13.61 -20.97
CA ILE A 46 -22.15 12.53 -20.04
C ILE A 46 -22.78 11.24 -20.55
N VAL A 47 -21.93 10.31 -21.00
CA VAL A 47 -22.32 9.04 -21.59
C VAL A 47 -21.94 7.91 -20.66
N LEU A 48 -22.93 7.18 -20.14
CA LEU A 48 -22.70 6.00 -19.31
C LEU A 48 -23.06 4.75 -20.13
N VAL A 49 -22.08 3.90 -20.40
CA VAL A 49 -22.25 2.61 -21.07
C VAL A 49 -21.71 1.55 -20.12
N GLU A 50 -22.58 0.63 -19.69
CA GLU A 50 -22.24 -0.36 -18.66
C GLU A 50 -21.64 0.32 -17.41
N ASN A 51 -20.38 0.03 -17.08
CA ASN A 51 -19.63 0.59 -15.97
C ASN A 51 -18.64 1.70 -16.39
N LYS A 52 -18.70 2.16 -17.65
CA LYS A 52 -17.78 3.15 -18.21
C LYS A 52 -18.44 4.52 -18.28
N LEU A 53 -17.84 5.53 -17.66
CA LEU A 53 -18.30 6.91 -17.71
C LEU A 53 -17.48 7.73 -18.72
N GLY A 54 -18.09 8.06 -19.85
CA GLY A 54 -17.52 8.91 -20.88
C GLY A 54 -17.96 10.37 -20.76
N VAL A 55 -17.03 11.29 -21.01
CA VAL A 55 -17.29 12.73 -21.14
C VAL A 55 -16.96 13.15 -22.57
N GLU A 56 -17.93 13.65 -23.33
CA GLU A 56 -17.70 14.14 -24.69
C GLU A 56 -16.76 15.37 -24.69
N SER A 57 -15.76 15.36 -25.57
CA SER A 57 -14.66 16.35 -25.54
C SER A 57 -15.10 17.79 -25.76
N TRP A 58 -16.19 18.04 -26.51
CA TRP A 58 -16.67 19.39 -26.79
C TRP A 58 -17.04 20.16 -25.52
N CYS A 59 -17.50 19.47 -24.46
CA CYS A 59 -17.93 20.14 -23.23
C CYS A 59 -16.76 20.49 -22.31
N VAL A 60 -15.62 19.80 -22.43
CA VAL A 60 -14.47 19.93 -21.52
C VAL A 60 -13.88 21.35 -21.54
N LYS A 61 -13.86 22.00 -22.72
CA LYS A 61 -13.36 23.38 -22.88
C LYS A 61 -14.19 24.43 -22.14
N PHE A 62 -15.43 24.13 -21.79
CA PHE A 62 -16.31 25.00 -21.00
C PHE A 62 -16.37 24.55 -19.54
N LEU A 63 -16.53 23.23 -19.34
CA LEU A 63 -16.66 22.59 -18.04
C LEU A 63 -15.43 22.86 -17.16
N LEU A 64 -14.23 22.57 -17.66
CA LEU A 64 -12.99 22.64 -16.87
C LEU A 64 -12.69 24.07 -16.39
N PRO A 65 -12.67 25.12 -17.24
CA PRO A 65 -12.45 26.49 -16.77
C PRO A 65 -13.51 26.96 -15.77
N TYR A 66 -14.78 26.58 -15.98
CA TYR A 66 -15.87 26.94 -15.07
C TYR A 66 -15.67 26.35 -13.67
N VAL A 67 -15.51 25.02 -13.57
CA VAL A 67 -15.36 24.36 -12.25
C VAL A 67 -14.06 24.78 -11.55
N HIS A 68 -13.00 25.03 -12.32
CA HIS A 68 -11.73 25.55 -11.82
C HIS A 68 -11.90 26.96 -11.23
N ASN A 69 -12.46 27.90 -11.99
CA ASN A 69 -12.66 29.27 -11.54
C ASN A 69 -13.62 29.35 -10.36
N LYS A 70 -14.69 28.55 -10.36
CA LYS A 70 -15.65 28.49 -9.25
C LYS A 70 -14.98 28.03 -7.96
N LEU A 71 -14.09 27.03 -8.03
CA LEU A 71 -13.32 26.59 -6.87
C LEU A 71 -12.31 27.64 -6.40
N LEU A 72 -11.65 28.34 -7.33
CA LEU A 72 -10.73 29.43 -6.98
C LEU A 72 -11.43 30.62 -6.32
N LEU A 73 -12.60 31.02 -6.80
CA LEU A 73 -13.40 32.08 -6.19
C LEU A 73 -13.85 31.71 -4.78
N TYR A 74 -14.20 30.44 -4.55
CA TYR A 74 -14.44 29.92 -3.20
C TYR A 74 -13.19 30.03 -2.31
N ARG A 75 -12.03 29.60 -2.79
CA ARG A 75 -10.77 29.71 -2.05
C ARG A 75 -10.37 31.15 -1.74
N GLN A 76 -10.67 32.07 -2.65
CA GLN A 76 -10.46 33.51 -2.47
C GLN A 76 -11.54 34.18 -1.62
N ARG A 77 -12.54 33.44 -1.11
CA ARG A 77 -13.68 33.95 -0.34
C ARG A 77 -14.52 34.99 -1.10
N LYS A 78 -14.49 34.95 -2.43
CA LYS A 78 -15.25 35.84 -3.32
C LYS A 78 -16.62 35.29 -3.67
N HIS A 79 -16.80 33.97 -3.60
CA HIS A 79 -18.05 33.31 -3.88
C HIS A 79 -18.28 32.18 -2.88
N TRP A 80 -19.43 32.16 -2.22
CA TRP A 80 -19.78 31.10 -1.29
C TRP A 80 -20.27 29.85 -2.03
N LEU A 81 -19.90 28.66 -1.57
CA LEU A 81 -20.42 27.38 -2.07
C LEU A 81 -20.82 26.52 -0.89
N ASP A 82 -21.96 25.82 -1.01
CA ASP A 82 -22.37 24.87 0.01
C ASP A 82 -21.48 23.62 -0.04
N ARG A 83 -21.56 22.83 1.03
CA ARG A 83 -20.72 21.64 1.21
C ARG A 83 -20.96 20.59 0.11
N GLU A 84 -22.20 20.42 -0.35
CA GLU A 84 -22.55 19.46 -1.42
C GLU A 84 -22.04 19.96 -2.78
N ALA A 85 -22.21 21.24 -3.07
CA ALA A 85 -21.69 21.89 -4.26
C ALA A 85 -20.16 21.81 -4.31
N LEU A 86 -19.47 21.94 -3.18
CA LEU A 86 -18.01 21.71 -3.12
C LEU A 86 -17.63 20.27 -3.45
N VAL A 87 -18.41 19.28 -2.96
CA VAL A 87 -18.19 17.87 -3.31
C VAL A 87 -18.35 17.65 -4.82
N ASP A 88 -19.42 18.19 -5.43
CA ASP A 88 -19.72 18.04 -6.86
C ASP A 88 -18.69 18.74 -7.76
N ILE A 89 -18.32 19.98 -7.42
CA ILE A 89 -17.34 20.77 -8.17
C ILE A 89 -15.96 20.12 -8.09
N THR A 90 -15.51 19.72 -6.90
CA THR A 90 -14.20 19.06 -6.75
C THR A 90 -14.18 17.67 -7.38
N CYS A 91 -15.27 16.91 -7.31
CA CYS A 91 -15.40 15.62 -8.00
C CYS A 91 -15.22 15.81 -9.52
N THR A 92 -16.01 16.69 -10.13
CA THR A 92 -15.94 16.96 -11.57
C THR A 92 -14.56 17.43 -12.00
N LEU A 93 -13.97 18.36 -11.24
CA LEU A 93 -12.64 18.90 -11.53
C LEU A 93 -11.56 17.82 -11.48
N LEU A 94 -11.59 16.93 -10.49
CA LEU A 94 -10.58 15.88 -10.31
C LEU A 94 -10.72 14.71 -11.31
N LEU A 95 -11.92 14.46 -11.84
CA LEU A 95 -12.10 13.52 -12.96
C LEU A 95 -11.49 14.04 -14.27
N LEU A 96 -11.34 15.37 -14.41
CA LEU A 96 -10.79 16.02 -15.61
C LEU A 96 -9.31 16.39 -15.46
N ASN A 97 -8.91 16.83 -14.27
CA ASN A 97 -7.56 17.27 -13.93
C ASN A 97 -7.21 16.87 -12.48
N PRO A 98 -6.71 15.64 -12.27
CA PRO A 98 -6.40 15.15 -10.93
C PRO A 98 -5.12 15.73 -10.32
N ASP A 99 -4.30 16.45 -11.10
CA ASP A 99 -3.09 17.11 -10.61
C ASP A 99 -3.37 18.51 -10.04
N PHE A 100 -4.65 18.85 -9.82
CA PHE A 100 -5.03 20.09 -9.16
C PHE A 100 -5.08 19.95 -7.64
N THR A 101 -3.93 20.15 -6.98
CA THR A 101 -3.73 20.03 -5.53
C THR A 101 -4.79 20.76 -4.70
N THR A 102 -5.19 21.96 -5.10
CA THR A 102 -6.18 22.77 -4.37
C THR A 102 -7.52 22.06 -4.23
N ALA A 103 -7.96 21.31 -5.26
CA ALA A 103 -9.18 20.53 -5.20
C ALA A 103 -9.06 19.36 -4.20
N TRP A 104 -7.96 18.62 -4.25
CA TRP A 104 -7.70 17.60 -3.23
C TRP A 104 -7.67 18.18 -1.82
N ASN A 105 -7.08 19.36 -1.62
CA ASN A 105 -7.04 20.01 -0.31
C ASN A 105 -8.43 20.43 0.20
N VAL A 106 -9.33 20.89 -0.69
CA VAL A 106 -10.74 21.13 -0.30
C VAL A 106 -11.38 19.83 0.18
N ARG A 107 -11.11 18.71 -0.51
CA ARG A 107 -11.66 17.40 -0.12
C ARG A 107 -11.10 16.90 1.21
N LYS A 108 -9.83 17.18 1.52
CA LYS A 108 -9.26 16.92 2.87
C LYS A 108 -10.04 17.65 3.97
N GLU A 109 -10.36 18.92 3.77
CA GLU A 109 -11.19 19.71 4.72
C GLU A 109 -12.61 19.14 4.84
N LEU A 110 -13.21 18.69 3.73
CA LEU A 110 -14.53 18.03 3.75
C LEU A 110 -14.51 16.67 4.47
N LEU A 111 -13.42 15.90 4.34
CA LEU A 111 -13.21 14.65 5.08
C LEU A 111 -13.05 14.93 6.58
N GLN A 112 -12.24 15.92 6.95
CA GLN A 112 -12.02 16.30 8.36
C GLN A 112 -13.29 16.82 9.04
N SER A 113 -14.17 17.48 8.30
CA SER A 113 -15.45 17.97 8.80
C SER A 113 -16.57 16.91 8.79
N GLY A 114 -16.28 15.68 8.37
CA GLY A 114 -17.23 14.55 8.35
C GLY A 114 -18.29 14.63 7.24
N VAL A 115 -18.18 15.59 6.32
CA VAL A 115 -19.09 15.75 5.18
C VAL A 115 -18.85 14.65 4.15
N LEU A 116 -17.59 14.33 3.91
CA LEU A 116 -17.19 13.34 2.92
C LEU A 116 -16.75 12.04 3.62
N ASN A 117 -17.03 10.90 2.99
CA ASN A 117 -16.60 9.60 3.46
C ASN A 117 -15.24 9.22 2.81
N PRO A 118 -14.25 8.72 3.57
CA PRO A 118 -12.96 8.27 3.04
C PRO A 118 -13.05 7.26 1.89
N GLU A 119 -13.95 6.28 1.97
CA GLU A 119 -14.13 5.24 0.94
C GLU A 119 -14.62 5.84 -0.38
N LYS A 120 -15.55 6.80 -0.33
CA LYS A 120 -16.00 7.53 -1.53
C LYS A 120 -14.87 8.32 -2.16
N ASP A 121 -13.94 8.81 -1.35
CA ASP A 121 -12.81 9.60 -1.84
C ASP A 121 -11.68 8.74 -2.41
N LEU A 122 -11.42 7.57 -1.81
CA LEU A 122 -10.57 6.52 -2.39
C LEU A 122 -11.15 6.04 -3.73
N TYR A 123 -12.48 5.93 -3.84
CA TYR A 123 -13.15 5.57 -5.09
C TYR A 123 -12.98 6.63 -6.18
N LEU A 124 -13.10 7.93 -5.84
CA LEU A 124 -12.81 9.02 -6.78
C LEU A 124 -11.35 8.95 -7.28
N GLY A 125 -10.39 8.75 -6.37
CA GLY A 125 -8.99 8.59 -6.73
C GLY A 125 -8.75 7.37 -7.63
N LYS A 126 -9.41 6.24 -7.35
CA LYS A 126 -9.36 5.04 -8.20
C LYS A 126 -9.82 5.35 -9.63
N LEU A 127 -10.93 6.08 -9.79
CA LEU A 127 -11.44 6.47 -11.10
C LEU A 127 -10.51 7.44 -11.83
N ALA A 128 -9.96 8.44 -11.13
CA ALA A 128 -8.98 9.34 -11.71
C ALA A 128 -7.76 8.57 -12.27
N LEU A 129 -7.28 7.54 -11.54
CA LEU A 129 -6.15 6.72 -11.95
C LEU A 129 -6.43 5.83 -13.17
N THR A 130 -7.69 5.59 -13.55
CA THR A 130 -7.97 4.81 -14.79
C THR A 130 -7.62 5.60 -16.04
N LYS A 131 -7.70 6.93 -15.97
CA LYS A 131 -7.35 7.84 -17.07
C LYS A 131 -5.97 8.49 -16.86
N PHE A 132 -5.58 8.75 -15.62
CA PHE A 132 -4.33 9.42 -15.25
C PHE A 132 -3.49 8.55 -14.29
N PRO A 133 -3.02 7.37 -14.72
CA PRO A 133 -2.38 6.39 -13.84
C PRO A 133 -1.10 6.90 -13.16
N LYS A 134 -0.48 7.96 -13.71
CA LYS A 134 0.74 8.57 -13.16
C LYS A 134 0.51 9.79 -12.28
N SER A 135 -0.73 10.27 -12.12
CA SER A 135 -1.03 11.52 -11.39
C SER A 135 -0.40 11.52 -10.00
N PRO A 136 0.66 12.31 -9.74
CA PRO A 136 1.35 12.31 -8.45
C PRO A 136 0.41 12.76 -7.32
N GLU A 137 -0.39 13.79 -7.57
CA GLU A 137 -1.30 14.35 -6.58
C GLU A 137 -2.39 13.37 -6.15
N THR A 138 -2.86 12.53 -7.08
CA THR A 138 -3.82 11.47 -6.73
C THR A 138 -3.22 10.49 -5.74
N TRP A 139 -1.98 10.04 -5.96
CA TRP A 139 -1.29 9.12 -5.05
C TRP A 139 -0.95 9.79 -3.71
N ILE A 140 -0.48 11.04 -3.72
CA ILE A 140 -0.21 11.83 -2.52
C ILE A 140 -1.47 11.96 -1.66
N HIS A 141 -2.59 12.33 -2.29
CA HIS A 141 -3.87 12.45 -1.61
C HIS A 141 -4.37 11.10 -1.07
N ARG A 142 -4.25 10.03 -1.87
CA ARG A 142 -4.63 8.67 -1.47
C ARG A 142 -3.88 8.21 -0.22
N ARG A 143 -2.57 8.45 -0.13
CA ARG A 143 -1.77 8.20 1.08
C ARG A 143 -2.30 8.96 2.30
N TRP A 144 -2.64 10.24 2.13
CA TRP A 144 -3.20 11.04 3.21
C TRP A 144 -4.53 10.46 3.72
N VAL A 145 -5.43 10.02 2.82
CA VAL A 145 -6.70 9.40 3.20
C VAL A 145 -6.48 8.09 3.96
N LEU A 146 -5.58 7.23 3.48
CA LEU A 146 -5.22 5.98 4.16
C LEU A 146 -4.62 6.22 5.54
N GLN A 147 -3.82 7.28 5.73
CA GLN A 147 -3.35 7.68 7.05
C GLN A 147 -4.50 8.04 7.99
N GLN A 148 -5.53 8.76 7.50
CA GLN A 148 -6.70 9.07 8.34
C GLN A 148 -7.43 7.80 8.79
N ILE A 149 -7.59 6.83 7.87
CA ILE A 149 -8.17 5.52 8.17
C ILE A 149 -7.33 4.81 9.25
N LEU A 150 -6.00 4.75 9.11
CA LEU A 150 -5.06 4.18 10.10
C LEU A 150 -5.11 4.87 11.47
N HIS A 151 -5.25 6.20 11.50
CA HIS A 151 -5.36 6.95 12.75
C HIS A 151 -6.66 6.65 13.50
N GLN A 152 -7.77 6.45 12.78
CA GLN A 152 -9.04 6.06 13.39
C GLN A 152 -8.92 4.72 14.11
N PHE A 153 -8.24 3.73 13.51
CA PHE A 153 -7.94 2.46 14.18
C PHE A 153 -7.11 2.63 15.46
N SER A 154 -6.04 3.43 15.38
CA SER A 154 -5.14 3.67 16.51
C SER A 154 -5.80 4.42 17.67
N ALA A 155 -6.81 5.25 17.41
CA ALA A 155 -7.58 5.97 18.44
C ALA A 155 -8.55 5.03 19.19
N VAL A 156 -9.16 4.07 18.50
CA VAL A 156 -10.00 3.04 19.12
C VAL A 156 -9.18 2.17 20.07
N GLY A 157 -7.97 1.76 19.67
CA GLY A 157 -7.06 0.97 20.51
C GLY A 157 -6.60 1.69 21.79
N ARG A 158 -6.50 3.03 21.79
CA ARG A 158 -6.15 3.81 22.98
C ARG A 158 -7.31 3.98 23.96
N SER A 159 -8.53 4.12 23.45
CA SER A 159 -9.74 4.17 24.27
C SER A 159 -9.97 2.84 25.02
N ARG A 160 -9.58 1.72 24.40
CA ARG A 160 -9.59 0.36 24.99
C ARG A 160 -8.76 0.24 26.28
N LYS A 161 -7.55 0.84 26.32
CA LYS A 161 -6.66 0.82 27.50
C LYS A 161 -7.21 1.63 28.69
N GLN A 162 -8.13 2.57 28.45
CA GLN A 162 -8.77 3.36 29.50
C GLN A 162 -10.06 2.72 30.02
N GLN A 163 -10.81 1.97 29.18
CA GLN A 163 -12.07 1.32 29.58
C GLN A 163 -11.90 -0.05 30.26
N GLN A 164 -10.71 -0.66 30.20
CA GLN A 164 -10.43 -1.97 30.82
C GLN A 164 -10.41 -1.98 32.37
N GLN A 165 -10.86 -0.90 33.03
CA GLN A 165 -11.08 -0.81 34.48
C GLN A 165 -12.53 -1.06 34.92
N GLN A 166 -13.51 -1.20 34.01
CA GLN A 166 -14.91 -1.52 34.37
C GLN A 166 -15.43 -2.65 33.45
N GLY A 167 -15.54 -3.86 34.02
CA GLY A 167 -15.92 -5.08 33.33
C GLY A 167 -17.42 -5.15 33.00
N GLU A 168 -17.72 -5.69 31.81
CA GLU A 168 -18.97 -6.36 31.33
C GLU A 168 -19.22 -6.21 29.80
N ALA A 169 -18.26 -5.75 28.99
CA ALA A 169 -18.44 -5.54 27.54
C ALA A 169 -17.52 -6.38 26.61
N GLU A 170 -17.13 -7.60 26.99
CA GLU A 170 -16.10 -8.37 26.25
C GLU A 170 -16.57 -8.90 24.88
N GLN A 171 -17.85 -9.20 24.70
CA GLN A 171 -18.35 -9.88 23.49
C GLN A 171 -18.60 -8.92 22.31
N ALA A 172 -19.17 -7.74 22.58
CA ALA A 172 -19.35 -6.68 21.57
C ALA A 172 -18.01 -6.03 21.15
N ASP A 173 -16.99 -6.07 22.03
CA ASP A 173 -15.65 -5.53 21.75
C ASP A 173 -14.83 -6.45 20.82
N GLY A 174 -15.00 -7.77 20.95
CA GLY A 174 -14.41 -8.75 20.03
C GLY A 174 -14.89 -8.59 18.59
N GLU A 175 -16.21 -8.46 18.40
CA GLU A 175 -16.83 -8.26 17.07
C GLU A 175 -16.36 -6.96 16.41
N ARG A 176 -16.27 -5.87 17.18
CA ARG A 176 -15.80 -4.57 16.66
C ARG A 176 -14.33 -4.61 16.26
N SER A 177 -13.48 -5.29 17.05
CA SER A 177 -12.06 -5.47 16.72
C SER A 177 -11.88 -6.30 15.45
N GLN A 178 -12.71 -7.33 15.26
CA GLN A 178 -12.69 -8.16 14.06
C GLN A 178 -13.13 -7.35 12.82
N GLN A 179 -14.25 -6.62 12.90
CA GLN A 179 -14.74 -5.77 11.80
C GLN A 179 -13.70 -4.74 11.34
N LEU A 180 -12.95 -4.19 12.29
CA LEU A 180 -11.87 -3.25 12.02
C LEU A 180 -10.71 -3.93 11.28
N SER A 181 -10.29 -5.11 11.72
CA SER A 181 -9.27 -5.91 11.03
C SER A 181 -9.71 -6.25 9.60
N ASP A 182 -10.96 -6.68 9.42
CA ASP A 182 -11.52 -7.01 8.11
C ASP A 182 -11.61 -5.78 7.19
N HIS A 183 -11.92 -4.60 7.75
CA HIS A 183 -11.90 -3.35 6.99
C HIS A 183 -10.48 -3.01 6.51
N LEU A 184 -9.47 -3.19 7.37
CA LEU A 184 -8.07 -2.94 7.00
C LEU A 184 -7.60 -3.92 5.91
N ALA A 185 -7.91 -5.20 6.05
CA ALA A 185 -7.59 -6.22 5.07
C ALA A 185 -8.24 -5.94 3.71
N ARG A 186 -9.52 -5.56 3.68
CA ARG A 186 -10.22 -5.14 2.46
C ARG A 186 -9.59 -3.91 1.83
N THR A 187 -9.20 -2.93 2.64
CA THR A 187 -8.56 -1.70 2.16
C THR A 187 -7.20 -2.02 1.55
N LEU A 188 -6.37 -2.81 2.25
CA LEU A 188 -5.07 -3.27 1.76
C LEU A 188 -5.20 -3.99 0.41
N HIS A 189 -6.13 -4.93 0.30
CA HIS A 189 -6.38 -5.65 -0.96
C HIS A 189 -6.80 -4.69 -2.09
N GLN A 190 -7.68 -3.72 -1.79
CA GLN A 190 -8.11 -2.74 -2.77
C GLN A 190 -6.97 -1.81 -3.22
N GLU A 191 -6.04 -1.47 -2.33
CA GLU A 191 -4.82 -0.73 -2.68
C GLU A 191 -3.91 -1.53 -3.61
N MET A 192 -3.66 -2.82 -3.32
CA MET A 192 -2.86 -3.69 -4.18
C MET A 192 -3.46 -3.81 -5.60
N LYS A 193 -4.79 -3.88 -5.68
CA LYS A 193 -5.50 -3.90 -6.96
C LYS A 193 -5.33 -2.59 -7.73
N VAL A 194 -5.52 -1.44 -7.08
CA VAL A 194 -5.38 -0.12 -7.74
C VAL A 194 -3.95 0.13 -8.22
N CYS A 195 -2.93 -0.29 -7.46
CA CYS A 195 -1.54 -0.22 -7.90
C CYS A 195 -1.30 -1.08 -9.15
N SER A 196 -1.78 -2.33 -9.15
CA SER A 196 -1.67 -3.22 -10.30
C SER A 196 -2.37 -2.65 -11.53
N ASP A 197 -3.62 -2.19 -11.37
CA ASP A 197 -4.43 -1.58 -12.42
C ASP A 197 -3.72 -0.36 -13.05
N ALA A 198 -3.08 0.49 -12.23
CA ALA A 198 -2.36 1.66 -12.70
C ALA A 198 -1.00 1.31 -13.34
N ALA A 199 -0.33 0.25 -12.88
CA ALA A 199 0.90 -0.25 -13.48
C ALA A 199 0.64 -0.93 -14.85
N CYS A 200 -0.53 -1.58 -15.03
CA CYS A 200 -0.91 -2.15 -16.33
C CYS A 200 -1.15 -1.07 -17.39
N ARG A 201 -1.63 0.11 -16.95
CA ARG A 201 -1.97 1.21 -17.84
C ARG A 201 -0.78 2.07 -18.26
N TYR A 202 0.34 1.99 -17.54
CA TYR A 202 1.53 2.77 -17.86
C TYR A 202 2.82 2.00 -17.54
N PRO A 203 3.70 1.75 -18.51
CA PRO A 203 4.93 1.00 -18.29
C PRO A 203 5.84 1.72 -17.29
N SER A 204 6.43 0.97 -16.35
CA SER A 204 7.33 1.51 -15.33
C SER A 204 6.70 2.67 -14.54
N ASN A 205 5.44 2.49 -14.09
CA ASN A 205 4.73 3.49 -13.30
C ASN A 205 5.29 3.60 -11.87
N TYR A 206 6.36 4.40 -11.73
CA TYR A 206 7.05 4.62 -10.46
C TYR A 206 6.10 5.06 -9.33
N ASN A 207 5.13 5.94 -9.61
CA ASN A 207 4.21 6.45 -8.60
C ASN A 207 3.29 5.36 -8.04
N ALA A 208 2.80 4.45 -8.89
CA ALA A 208 1.98 3.32 -8.47
C ALA A 208 2.77 2.33 -7.61
N TRP A 209 4.00 1.98 -8.03
CA TRP A 209 4.87 1.07 -7.28
C TRP A 209 5.35 1.69 -5.96
N SER A 210 5.74 2.97 -5.96
CA SER A 210 6.10 3.72 -4.76
C SER A 210 4.93 3.79 -3.76
N HIS A 211 3.70 4.00 -4.24
CA HIS A 211 2.51 3.90 -3.40
C HIS A 211 2.31 2.49 -2.84
N ARG A 212 2.52 1.46 -3.65
CA ARG A 212 2.40 0.05 -3.22
C ARG A 212 3.39 -0.29 -2.09
N ILE A 213 4.64 0.16 -2.20
CA ILE A 213 5.66 0.08 -1.13
C ILE A 213 5.15 0.78 0.13
N TRP A 214 4.71 2.03 -0.01
CA TRP A 214 4.22 2.83 1.11
C TRP A 214 3.06 2.13 1.84
N VAL A 215 2.12 1.54 1.10
CA VAL A 215 0.99 0.80 1.66
C VAL A 215 1.47 -0.37 2.51
N LEU A 216 2.39 -1.20 2.01
CA LEU A 216 2.91 -2.32 2.79
C LEU A 216 3.65 -1.87 4.04
N GLN A 217 4.47 -0.83 3.95
CA GLN A 217 5.21 -0.28 5.10
C GLN A 217 4.32 0.25 6.22
N HIS A 218 3.09 0.68 5.91
CA HIS A 218 2.19 1.29 6.90
C HIS A 218 1.02 0.40 7.30
N MET A 219 0.58 -0.51 6.43
CA MET A 219 -0.61 -1.34 6.64
C MET A 219 -0.30 -2.83 6.86
N ALA A 220 0.89 -3.30 6.46
CA ALA A 220 1.28 -4.71 6.55
C ALA A 220 2.62 -4.92 7.25
N LYS A 221 3.15 -3.90 7.94
CA LYS A 221 4.46 -3.97 8.62
C LYS A 221 4.51 -5.15 9.61
N GLY A 222 5.59 -5.91 9.57
CA GLY A 222 5.77 -7.10 10.41
C GLY A 222 4.94 -8.32 9.98
N ASN A 223 4.14 -8.23 8.91
CA ASN A 223 3.33 -9.35 8.45
C ASN A 223 4.06 -10.15 7.36
N PHE A 224 4.94 -11.07 7.80
CA PHE A 224 5.72 -11.95 6.93
C PHE A 224 4.88 -12.60 5.82
N LYS A 225 3.69 -13.11 6.17
CA LYS A 225 2.80 -13.79 5.22
C LYS A 225 2.37 -12.86 4.08
N VAL A 226 1.98 -11.62 4.37
CA VAL A 226 1.58 -10.66 3.34
C VAL A 226 2.73 -10.35 2.39
N PHE A 227 3.94 -10.12 2.91
CA PHE A 227 5.12 -9.87 2.06
C PHE A 227 5.49 -11.08 1.20
N HIS A 228 5.40 -12.30 1.76
CA HIS A 228 5.70 -13.53 1.05
C HIS A 228 4.68 -13.83 -0.06
N ASP A 229 3.39 -13.72 0.26
CA ASP A 229 2.31 -13.92 -0.71
C ASP A 229 2.41 -12.88 -1.84
N GLU A 230 2.76 -11.63 -1.50
CA GLU A 230 2.97 -10.56 -2.47
C GLU A 230 4.16 -10.83 -3.41
N LEU A 231 5.33 -11.25 -2.86
CA LEU A 231 6.51 -11.60 -3.65
C LEU A 231 6.21 -12.74 -4.63
N SER A 232 5.42 -13.71 -4.17
CA SER A 232 4.96 -14.84 -4.96
C SER A 232 4.06 -14.38 -6.10
N SER A 233 3.09 -13.51 -5.81
CA SER A 233 2.15 -12.99 -6.84
C SER A 233 2.86 -12.19 -7.94
N MET A 234 3.94 -11.50 -7.58
CA MET A 234 4.73 -10.68 -8.51
C MET A 234 5.51 -11.51 -9.55
N ARG A 235 5.63 -12.84 -9.42
CA ARG A 235 6.34 -13.69 -10.40
C ARG A 235 5.73 -13.59 -11.79
N LEU A 236 4.39 -13.69 -11.87
CA LEU A 236 3.67 -13.57 -13.14
C LEU A 236 3.80 -12.17 -13.75
N TRP A 237 3.81 -11.13 -12.91
CA TRP A 237 3.95 -9.76 -13.38
C TRP A 237 5.26 -9.57 -14.12
N VAL A 238 6.39 -9.94 -13.49
CA VAL A 238 7.72 -9.68 -14.05
C VAL A 238 8.04 -10.57 -15.25
N SER A 239 7.42 -11.75 -15.36
CA SER A 239 7.53 -12.57 -16.57
C SER A 239 6.81 -11.96 -17.77
N MET A 240 5.79 -11.13 -17.55
CA MET A 240 5.06 -10.43 -18.61
C MET A 240 5.58 -9.01 -18.87
N HIS A 241 6.34 -8.42 -17.92
CA HIS A 241 6.82 -7.04 -17.96
C HIS A 241 8.33 -6.97 -17.68
N VAL A 242 9.11 -7.69 -18.48
CA VAL A 242 10.58 -7.86 -18.27
C VAL A 242 11.40 -6.57 -18.28
N SER A 243 10.85 -5.48 -18.83
CA SER A 243 11.48 -4.14 -18.84
C SER A 243 10.99 -3.21 -17.73
N ASP A 244 10.11 -3.67 -16.84
CA ASP A 244 9.55 -2.85 -15.78
C ASP A 244 10.53 -2.72 -14.60
N HIS A 245 11.43 -1.73 -14.70
CA HIS A 245 12.38 -1.42 -13.63
C HIS A 245 11.69 -1.13 -12.28
N SER A 246 10.50 -0.54 -12.29
CA SER A 246 9.78 -0.21 -11.06
C SER A 246 9.19 -1.46 -10.40
N GLY A 247 8.67 -2.40 -11.20
CA GLY A 247 8.21 -3.70 -10.75
C GLY A 247 9.34 -4.56 -10.18
N PHE A 248 10.52 -4.58 -10.81
CA PHE A 248 11.69 -5.28 -10.26
C PHE A 248 12.22 -4.61 -8.99
N HIS A 249 12.27 -3.28 -8.94
CA HIS A 249 12.61 -2.57 -7.70
C HIS A 249 11.65 -2.93 -6.56
N TYR A 250 10.34 -3.04 -6.84
CA TYR A 250 9.37 -3.50 -5.86
C TYR A 250 9.67 -4.92 -5.34
N ARG A 251 10.08 -5.86 -6.21
CA ARG A 251 10.52 -7.20 -5.77
C ARG A 251 11.75 -7.13 -4.84
N GLN A 252 12.73 -6.27 -5.15
CA GLN A 252 13.90 -6.06 -4.27
C GLN A 252 13.48 -5.56 -2.89
N PHE A 253 12.53 -4.61 -2.84
CA PHE A 253 11.95 -4.14 -1.58
C PHE A 253 11.32 -5.29 -0.79
N LEU A 254 10.47 -6.12 -1.40
CA LEU A 254 9.82 -7.25 -0.72
C LEU A 254 10.82 -8.24 -0.14
N LEU A 255 11.85 -8.60 -0.92
CA LEU A 255 12.92 -9.49 -0.46
C LEU A 255 13.68 -8.91 0.72
N LYS A 256 14.02 -7.61 0.66
CA LYS A 256 14.71 -6.92 1.75
C LYS A 256 13.89 -6.93 3.04
N GLU A 257 12.59 -6.65 2.96
CA GLU A 257 11.71 -6.68 4.14
C GLU A 257 11.59 -8.11 4.70
N LEU A 258 11.42 -9.13 3.85
CA LEU A 258 11.37 -10.53 4.29
C LEU A 258 12.66 -10.96 4.99
N ILE A 259 13.83 -10.63 4.43
CA ILE A 259 15.13 -10.93 5.05
C ILE A 259 15.29 -10.19 6.38
N THR A 260 14.83 -8.94 6.45
CA THR A 260 14.90 -8.11 7.65
C THR A 260 14.06 -8.71 8.78
N GLU A 261 12.81 -9.08 8.48
CA GLU A 261 11.90 -9.72 9.46
C GLU A 261 12.46 -11.06 9.94
N LEU A 262 12.97 -11.91 9.03
CA LEU A 262 13.59 -13.20 9.37
C LEU A 262 14.84 -13.03 10.26
N SER A 263 15.59 -11.95 10.08
CA SER A 263 16.79 -11.62 10.87
C SER A 263 16.46 -10.98 12.23
N GLN A 264 15.28 -10.38 12.37
CA GLN A 264 14.80 -9.72 13.60
C GLN A 264 14.02 -10.64 14.53
N THR A 265 14.07 -11.96 14.32
CA THR A 265 13.52 -12.95 15.26
C THR A 265 14.52 -13.24 16.39
N PRO A 266 14.53 -12.47 17.49
CA PRO A 266 14.82 -13.04 18.79
C PRO A 266 13.71 -12.72 19.81
N ALA A 267 13.17 -13.78 20.42
CA ALA A 267 12.42 -13.82 21.69
C ALA A 267 11.40 -12.69 21.97
N SER A 268 10.12 -12.93 21.69
CA SER A 268 9.03 -12.19 22.35
C SER A 268 7.75 -13.03 22.47
N THR A 269 7.76 -13.98 23.41
CA THR A 269 6.54 -14.42 24.13
C THR A 269 6.92 -15.18 25.40
N THR A 270 7.35 -14.49 26.46
CA THR A 270 7.02 -14.88 27.84
C THR A 270 7.11 -13.66 28.74
N THR A 271 5.98 -12.99 28.96
CA THR A 271 5.82 -12.11 30.11
C THR A 271 5.42 -13.00 31.29
N CYS A 272 6.37 -13.31 32.17
CA CYS A 272 6.05 -13.75 33.53
C CYS A 272 6.77 -12.79 34.49
N SER A 273 5.98 -11.98 35.17
CA SER A 273 6.43 -11.05 36.20
C SER A 273 6.93 -11.82 37.43
N PRO A 274 8.12 -11.53 37.99
CA PRO A 274 8.43 -12.00 39.33
C PRO A 274 7.74 -11.07 40.34
N GLN A 275 6.79 -11.61 41.10
CA GLN A 275 6.25 -10.96 42.28
C GLN A 275 7.35 -10.80 43.33
N HIS A 276 7.53 -9.56 43.78
CA HIS A 276 8.25 -9.20 44.98
C HIS A 276 7.53 -9.77 46.21
N GLN A 277 8.17 -10.65 46.97
CA GLN A 277 7.87 -10.81 48.40
C GLN A 277 9.16 -10.71 49.20
N SER A 278 9.21 -9.70 50.05
CA SER A 278 10.21 -9.47 51.08
C SER A 278 9.67 -10.02 52.40
N SER A 279 10.43 -10.86 53.10
CA SER A 279 10.44 -10.91 54.58
C SER A 279 11.62 -11.73 55.14
N THR A 280 12.60 -11.00 55.68
CA THR A 280 13.24 -11.13 57.01
C THR A 280 13.79 -12.47 57.58
N VAL A 281 15.14 -12.58 57.53
CA VAL A 281 16.20 -12.85 58.58
C VAL A 281 16.18 -14.14 59.48
N PRO A 282 17.27 -14.52 60.24
CA PRO A 282 18.29 -15.53 59.88
C PRO A 282 18.56 -16.62 60.97
N SER A 283 19.35 -17.68 60.67
CA SER A 283 20.23 -18.33 61.69
C SER A 283 21.15 -19.47 61.20
N ILE A 284 22.44 -19.30 61.54
CA ILE A 284 23.39 -20.28 62.11
C ILE A 284 24.03 -21.37 61.20
N ASN A 285 25.36 -21.22 61.04
CA ASN A 285 26.42 -22.14 60.55
C ASN A 285 26.68 -23.35 61.51
N PRO A 286 27.61 -24.33 61.29
CA PRO A 286 28.48 -24.65 60.13
C PRO A 286 28.71 -26.18 59.83
N HIS A 287 29.51 -26.46 58.78
CA HIS A 287 30.45 -27.59 58.54
C HIS A 287 30.09 -28.84 57.68
N HIS A 288 31.02 -29.06 56.71
CA HIS A 288 31.62 -30.30 56.16
C HIS A 288 31.16 -30.94 54.82
N HIS A 289 32.13 -30.90 53.87
CA HIS A 289 32.58 -31.81 52.79
C HIS A 289 31.66 -32.40 51.69
N SER A 290 32.25 -32.27 50.48
CA SER A 290 32.30 -33.14 49.28
C SER A 290 31.07 -33.28 48.37
N ASP A 291 31.34 -32.99 47.09
CA ASP A 291 30.82 -33.54 45.84
C ASP A 291 29.30 -33.61 45.62
N THR A 292 28.82 -33.01 44.53
CA THR A 292 28.35 -33.73 43.32
C THR A 292 27.76 -32.71 42.32
N GLN A 293 28.06 -32.95 41.04
CA GLN A 293 27.54 -32.27 39.84
C GLN A 293 26.02 -32.08 39.84
N ALA A 294 25.56 -30.95 39.28
CA ALA A 294 24.41 -30.93 38.36
C ALA A 294 24.45 -29.65 37.53
N ASN A 295 24.99 -29.81 36.32
CA ASN A 295 24.87 -28.91 35.20
C ASN A 295 23.50 -29.16 34.54
N GLY A 296 22.84 -28.11 34.03
CA GLY A 296 21.88 -28.27 32.93
C GLY A 296 20.44 -27.83 33.18
N GLU A 297 20.17 -26.53 33.12
CA GLU A 297 18.86 -26.01 32.65
C GLU A 297 18.99 -24.81 31.68
N LEU A 298 20.21 -24.43 31.26
CA LEU A 298 20.44 -23.37 30.27
C LEU A 298 20.47 -23.85 28.81
N SER A 299 20.59 -25.16 28.57
CA SER A 299 20.83 -25.70 27.21
C SER A 299 19.60 -25.74 26.30
N GLY A 300 18.38 -25.78 26.84
CA GLY A 300 17.16 -25.96 26.04
C GLY A 300 16.72 -24.71 25.29
N ALA A 301 16.88 -23.52 25.90
CA ALA A 301 16.54 -22.24 25.28
C ALA A 301 17.57 -21.81 24.22
N GLU A 302 18.85 -22.12 24.45
CA GLU A 302 19.92 -21.88 23.47
C GLU A 302 19.80 -22.80 22.26
N ALA A 303 19.52 -24.09 22.45
CA ALA A 303 19.30 -25.04 21.36
C ALA A 303 18.06 -24.69 20.49
N ALA A 304 16.94 -24.31 21.13
CA ALA A 304 15.75 -23.88 20.39
C ALA A 304 15.98 -22.57 19.60
N GLY A 305 16.74 -21.63 20.17
CA GLY A 305 17.14 -20.40 19.48
C GLY A 305 18.12 -20.62 18.33
N GLU A 306 18.99 -21.62 18.43
CA GLU A 306 19.88 -22.04 17.35
C GLU A 306 19.11 -22.73 16.21
N GLU A 307 18.15 -23.60 16.51
CA GLU A 307 17.29 -24.24 15.52
C GLU A 307 16.42 -23.23 14.75
N GLU A 308 15.81 -22.27 15.46
CA GLU A 308 14.99 -21.21 14.84
C GLU A 308 15.84 -20.28 13.96
N ARG A 309 17.05 -19.94 14.41
CA ARG A 309 18.01 -19.13 13.63
C ARG A 309 18.50 -19.89 12.39
N GLN A 310 18.74 -21.20 12.51
CA GLN A 310 19.13 -22.05 11.38
C GLN A 310 17.99 -22.18 10.35
N LEU A 311 16.73 -22.29 10.81
CA LEU A 311 15.56 -22.32 9.95
C LEU A 311 15.35 -20.98 9.21
N SER A 312 15.54 -19.87 9.91
CA SER A 312 15.51 -18.52 9.33
C SER A 312 16.56 -18.36 8.23
N LEU A 313 17.82 -18.73 8.50
CA LEU A 313 18.91 -18.68 7.53
C LEU A 313 18.64 -19.57 6.30
N THR A 314 18.10 -20.78 6.53
CA THR A 314 17.71 -21.69 5.45
C THR A 314 16.62 -21.09 4.56
N THR A 315 15.66 -20.39 5.17
CA THR A 315 14.57 -19.72 4.44
C THR A 315 15.09 -18.54 3.63
N VAL A 316 15.99 -17.74 4.19
CA VAL A 316 16.66 -16.63 3.48
C VAL A 316 17.44 -17.13 2.24
N LEU A 317 18.23 -18.19 2.40
CA LEU A 317 18.96 -18.81 1.28
C LEU A 317 18.02 -19.31 0.19
N ARG A 318 16.88 -19.91 0.59
CA ARG A 318 15.87 -20.39 -0.35
C ARG A 318 15.24 -19.25 -1.16
N LEU A 319 14.86 -18.14 -0.50
CA LEU A 319 14.30 -16.97 -1.18
C LEU A 319 15.28 -16.39 -2.20
N PHE A 320 16.56 -16.29 -1.82
CA PHE A 320 17.61 -15.82 -2.72
C PHE A 320 17.79 -16.75 -3.92
N HIS A 321 17.89 -18.06 -3.69
CA HIS A 321 18.02 -19.04 -4.77
C HIS A 321 16.85 -18.96 -5.76
N GLN A 322 15.61 -18.93 -5.26
CA GLN A 322 14.41 -18.85 -6.09
C GLN A 322 14.35 -17.58 -6.94
N GLU A 323 14.86 -16.47 -6.43
CA GLU A 323 14.89 -15.21 -7.18
C GLU A 323 16.03 -15.21 -8.23
N MET A 324 17.19 -15.79 -7.91
CA MET A 324 18.28 -15.94 -8.87
C MET A 324 17.92 -16.88 -10.02
N GLU A 325 17.20 -17.96 -9.72
CA GLU A 325 16.61 -18.89 -10.69
C GLU A 325 15.62 -18.15 -11.59
N LEU A 326 14.66 -17.42 -11.01
CA LEU A 326 13.72 -16.59 -11.76
C LEU A 326 14.43 -15.58 -12.69
N CYS A 327 15.46 -14.90 -12.19
CA CYS A 327 16.23 -13.97 -13.02
C CYS A 327 16.93 -14.69 -14.18
N SER A 328 17.49 -15.87 -13.92
CA SER A 328 18.20 -16.66 -14.93
C SER A 328 17.25 -17.13 -16.03
N ASP A 329 16.07 -17.65 -15.66
CA ASP A 329 15.03 -18.08 -16.60
C ASP A 329 14.54 -16.92 -17.46
N LEU A 330 14.32 -15.75 -16.86
CA LEU A 330 13.88 -14.56 -17.59
C LEU A 330 14.96 -14.02 -18.53
N ILE A 331 16.23 -14.02 -18.11
CA ILE A 331 17.36 -13.58 -18.97
C ILE A 331 17.51 -14.52 -20.17
N GLN A 332 17.36 -15.83 -19.97
CA GLN A 332 17.42 -16.81 -21.04
C GLN A 332 16.23 -16.68 -22.00
N SER A 333 15.03 -16.48 -21.46
CA SER A 333 13.79 -16.36 -22.25
C SER A 333 13.68 -15.02 -22.98
N PHE A 334 14.23 -13.94 -22.40
CA PHE A 334 14.13 -12.57 -22.89
C PHE A 334 15.52 -11.88 -22.85
N PRO A 335 16.45 -12.29 -23.74
CA PRO A 335 17.78 -11.69 -23.79
C PRO A 335 17.73 -10.22 -24.22
N GLY A 336 18.71 -9.42 -23.78
CA GLY A 336 18.86 -8.01 -24.16
C GLY A 336 18.11 -7.00 -23.27
N HIS A 337 17.35 -7.44 -22.27
CA HIS A 337 16.68 -6.56 -21.32
C HIS A 337 17.59 -6.18 -20.14
N GLU A 338 18.17 -4.98 -20.17
CA GLU A 338 19.09 -4.46 -19.13
C GLU A 338 18.48 -4.44 -17.73
N THR A 339 17.15 -4.30 -17.62
CA THR A 339 16.40 -4.37 -16.36
C THR A 339 16.67 -5.67 -15.61
N LEU A 340 16.69 -6.81 -16.31
CA LEU A 340 16.88 -8.14 -15.71
C LEU A 340 18.28 -8.29 -15.14
N TRP A 341 19.29 -7.85 -15.90
CA TRP A 341 20.69 -7.87 -15.48
C TRP A 341 20.94 -6.92 -14.30
N SER A 342 20.34 -5.74 -14.35
CA SER A 342 20.42 -4.75 -13.27
C SER A 342 19.77 -5.29 -11.98
N HIS A 343 18.61 -5.94 -12.09
CA HIS A 343 17.93 -6.57 -10.95
C HIS A 343 18.79 -7.69 -10.35
N ARG A 344 19.25 -8.63 -11.18
CA ARG A 344 20.12 -9.74 -10.76
C ARG A 344 21.40 -9.24 -10.07
N SER A 345 22.01 -8.17 -10.58
CA SER A 345 23.22 -7.58 -10.00
C SER A 345 22.94 -6.90 -8.66
N GLY A 346 21.82 -6.18 -8.54
CA GLY A 346 21.39 -5.54 -7.30
C GLY A 346 21.07 -6.54 -6.18
N MET A 347 20.62 -7.75 -6.54
CA MET A 347 20.37 -8.83 -5.59
C MET A 347 21.64 -9.34 -4.88
N SER A 348 22.72 -9.55 -5.64
CA SER A 348 23.99 -9.98 -5.07
C SER A 348 24.51 -8.97 -4.02
N PHE A 349 24.28 -7.68 -4.24
CA PHE A 349 24.62 -6.63 -3.28
C PHE A 349 23.74 -6.63 -2.03
N THR A 350 22.42 -6.82 -2.18
CA THR A 350 21.48 -6.84 -1.04
C THR A 350 21.73 -8.03 -0.11
N TYR A 351 22.14 -9.18 -0.67
CA TYR A 351 22.51 -10.35 0.14
C TYR A 351 23.86 -10.17 0.84
N GLY A 352 24.87 -9.63 0.14
CA GLY A 352 26.19 -9.37 0.71
C GLY A 352 26.21 -8.37 1.88
N THR A 353 25.21 -7.49 1.96
CA THR A 353 25.08 -6.47 3.01
C THR A 353 24.18 -6.87 4.18
N SER A 354 23.24 -7.81 4.00
CA SER A 354 22.35 -8.29 5.08
C SER A 354 22.92 -9.46 5.87
N GLY A 355 23.96 -10.14 5.37
CA GLY A 355 24.68 -11.20 6.07
C GLY A 355 25.63 -10.65 7.14
N GLY A 356 25.10 -10.18 8.27
CA GLY A 356 25.86 -9.69 9.43
C GLY A 356 26.61 -10.76 10.24
N GLY A 357 26.92 -11.93 9.67
CA GLY A 357 27.63 -13.02 10.35
C GLY A 357 28.69 -13.62 9.42
N ASN A 358 29.95 -13.60 9.87
CA ASN A 358 31.15 -14.11 9.20
C ASN A 358 31.09 -14.08 7.66
N THR A 359 31.60 -12.98 7.12
CA THR A 359 31.86 -12.72 5.69
C THR A 359 32.54 -13.87 4.94
N SER A 360 33.14 -14.85 5.62
CA SER A 360 33.79 -16.00 4.99
C SER A 360 32.81 -17.11 4.59
N THR A 361 31.78 -17.45 5.39
CA THR A 361 30.96 -18.65 5.11
C THR A 361 29.84 -18.35 4.10
N ALA A 362 29.16 -17.20 4.23
CA ALA A 362 28.13 -16.77 3.30
C ALA A 362 28.69 -16.43 1.91
N ALA A 363 29.88 -15.83 1.85
CA ALA A 363 30.59 -15.56 0.60
C ALA A 363 31.03 -16.86 -0.09
N VAL A 364 31.54 -17.84 0.66
CA VAL A 364 31.94 -19.15 0.11
C VAL A 364 30.73 -19.92 -0.42
N THR A 365 29.56 -19.86 0.21
CA THR A 365 28.33 -20.43 -0.36
C THR A 365 27.84 -19.68 -1.60
N MET A 366 28.03 -18.36 -1.69
CA MET A 366 27.67 -17.60 -2.90
C MET A 366 28.63 -17.83 -4.05
N GLU A 367 29.93 -17.97 -3.78
CA GLU A 367 30.90 -18.43 -4.77
C GLU A 367 30.55 -19.85 -5.22
N ALA A 368 30.21 -20.77 -4.31
CA ALA A 368 29.82 -22.12 -4.66
C ALA A 368 28.53 -22.18 -5.49
N VAL A 369 27.49 -21.39 -5.17
CA VAL A 369 26.23 -21.34 -5.94
C VAL A 369 26.41 -20.60 -7.27
N SER A 370 27.18 -19.52 -7.31
CA SER A 370 27.50 -18.82 -8.56
C SER A 370 28.40 -19.67 -9.47
N LEU A 371 29.31 -20.48 -8.91
CA LEU A 371 30.16 -21.42 -9.64
C LEU A 371 29.35 -22.65 -10.09
N SER A 372 28.42 -23.17 -9.28
CA SER A 372 27.54 -24.28 -9.67
C SER A 372 26.59 -23.90 -10.82
N LEU A 373 26.08 -22.66 -10.83
CA LEU A 373 25.21 -22.15 -11.89
C LEU A 373 26.00 -21.79 -13.16
N ASN A 374 27.25 -21.32 -13.03
CA ASN A 374 28.12 -21.11 -14.19
C ASN A 374 28.62 -22.44 -14.80
N MET A 375 28.75 -23.51 -14.01
CA MET A 375 29.14 -24.83 -14.51
C MET A 375 28.00 -25.59 -15.22
N THR A 376 26.76 -25.12 -15.14
CA THR A 376 25.63 -25.68 -15.92
C THR A 376 25.37 -24.93 -17.24
N GLN A 377 26.16 -23.90 -17.54
CA GLN A 377 26.07 -23.10 -18.78
C GLN A 377 27.30 -23.21 -19.69
N ALA A 378 28.11 -24.27 -19.57
CA ALA A 378 29.21 -24.59 -20.49
C ALA A 378 28.86 -25.76 -21.41
#